data_AF-A0A7W1P449-F1
#
_entry.id   AF-A0A7W1P449-F1
#
_cell.length_a   1.000
_cell.length_b   1.000
_cell.length_c   1.000
_cell.angle_alpha   90.00
_cell.angle_beta   90.00
_cell.angle_gamma   90.00
#
_symmetry.space_group_name_H-M   'P 1'
#
loop_
_entity.id
_entity.type
_entity.pdbx_description
1 polymer ?
#
loop_
_entity_poly.entity_id
_entity_poly.type
_entity_poly.pdbx_seq_one_letter_code
_entity_poly.pdbx_strand_id
1 'polypeptide(L)'
;MHIRSSRALLATFLIAVTASDAAEPELVDIRSVDPTVVVELRYAGMRNIAQFPLYPPDMPALVRPTVAHRVAVAQGYLRQRGYGLKIWDAYRPKSAHDQLWQFSRNNDYVANPADGRGSLHTWGVAVDATLVDKDGAEMEMPTDFDNFTPAAMLYYKGANDKVRRNVHRLQSAMAIAGFYGLRTEWWHFVAKDWQTYRTITQSIIVPPQAVAGSTLSPAVGESTVVISPVPKTVATPTPSNNGSGSTATDSMRR
;
A
#
# COMPACT_ATOMS: atom_id res chain seq x y z
N MET A 1 69.76 -49.11 -5.86
CA MET A 1 68.43 -48.67 -6.34
C MET A 1 67.70 -48.04 -5.15
N HIS A 2 67.44 -46.73 -5.17
CA HIS A 2 66.79 -46.02 -4.06
C HIS A 2 65.51 -45.34 -4.53
N ILE A 3 64.41 -45.62 -3.86
CA ILE A 3 63.11 -44.98 -4.10
C ILE A 3 62.81 -44.11 -2.87
N ARG A 4 62.85 -42.79 -3.03
CA ARG A 4 62.36 -41.83 -2.04
C ARG A 4 61.00 -41.30 -2.50
N SER A 5 59.92 -41.97 -2.12
CA SER A 5 58.56 -41.48 -2.39
C SER A 5 58.17 -40.40 -1.39
N SER A 6 58.13 -39.16 -1.86
CA SER A 6 57.73 -37.99 -1.06
C SER A 6 56.29 -38.11 -0.56
N ARG A 7 56.06 -37.92 0.74
CA ARG A 7 54.71 -37.71 1.29
C ARG A 7 54.29 -36.25 1.06
N ALA A 8 53.33 -36.03 0.17
CA ALA A 8 52.65 -34.74 0.09
C ALA A 8 51.73 -34.55 1.30
N LEU A 9 51.86 -33.44 2.03
CA LEU A 9 50.87 -33.03 3.02
C LEU A 9 49.72 -32.32 2.30
N LEU A 10 48.50 -32.83 2.46
CA LEU A 10 47.29 -32.17 1.97
C LEU A 10 46.80 -31.17 3.03
N ALA A 11 47.03 -29.88 2.80
CA ALA A 11 46.60 -28.83 3.73
C ALA A 11 45.09 -28.56 3.57
N THR A 12 44.29 -28.97 4.54
CA THR A 12 42.84 -28.76 4.53
C THR A 12 42.53 -27.31 4.95
N PHE A 13 42.19 -26.46 3.98
CA PHE A 13 41.78 -25.08 4.23
C PHE A 13 40.33 -25.06 4.75
N LEU A 14 40.12 -24.84 6.06
CA LEU A 14 38.80 -24.50 6.58
C LEU A 14 38.47 -23.07 6.18
N ILE A 15 37.56 -22.91 5.22
CA ILE A 15 36.92 -21.62 4.94
C ILE A 15 35.90 -21.39 6.04
N ALA A 16 36.24 -20.54 7.00
CA ALA A 16 35.30 -20.06 8.01
C ALA A 16 34.28 -19.13 7.34
N VAL A 17 33.11 -19.66 7.01
CA VAL A 17 31.98 -18.85 6.52
C VAL A 17 31.46 -18.03 7.70
N THR A 18 31.89 -16.78 7.78
CA THR A 18 31.29 -15.78 8.67
C THR A 18 29.89 -15.48 8.18
N ALA A 19 28.87 -16.01 8.86
CA ALA A 19 27.51 -15.55 8.66
C ALA A 19 27.46 -14.04 8.90
N SER A 20 26.98 -13.29 7.91
CA SER A 20 26.81 -11.84 8.06
C SER A 20 25.65 -11.61 9.01
N ASP A 21 25.92 -10.99 10.17
CA ASP A 21 24.91 -10.61 11.16
C ASP A 21 24.13 -9.36 10.69
N ALA A 22 23.50 -9.51 9.53
CA ALA A 22 22.67 -8.50 8.90
C ALA A 22 21.36 -8.42 9.68
N ALA A 23 21.25 -7.42 10.55
CA ALA A 23 20.06 -7.20 11.38
C ALA A 23 18.79 -7.16 10.52
N GLU A 24 17.82 -8.01 10.86
CA GLU A 24 16.53 -8.11 10.19
C GLU A 24 15.85 -6.72 10.09
N PRO A 25 15.30 -6.36 8.92
CA PRO A 25 14.74 -5.03 8.71
C PRO A 25 13.53 -4.77 9.61
N GLU A 26 13.52 -3.59 10.25
CA GLU A 26 12.44 -3.15 11.15
C GLU A 26 11.06 -3.11 10.45
N LEU A 27 11.05 -2.91 9.13
CA LEU A 27 9.87 -2.89 8.25
C LEU A 27 10.14 -3.64 6.94
N VAL A 28 9.12 -4.34 6.41
CA VAL A 28 9.10 -5.02 5.10
C VAL A 28 7.80 -4.72 4.35
N ASP A 29 7.80 -4.75 3.01
CA ASP A 29 6.56 -4.68 2.22
C ASP A 29 5.75 -5.96 2.46
N ILE A 30 4.46 -5.84 2.78
CA ILE A 30 3.53 -6.97 2.85
C ILE A 30 3.67 -7.90 1.64
N ARG A 31 3.87 -7.35 0.44
CA ARG A 31 3.99 -8.09 -0.82
C ARG A 31 5.31 -8.86 -0.99
N SER A 32 6.35 -8.59 -0.20
CA SER A 32 7.53 -9.46 -0.17
C SER A 32 7.32 -10.73 0.65
N VAL A 33 6.23 -10.79 1.45
CA VAL A 33 5.83 -11.97 2.23
C VAL A 33 4.65 -12.70 1.57
N ASP A 34 3.66 -11.98 1.05
CA ASP A 34 2.60 -12.54 0.19
C ASP A 34 2.29 -11.58 -0.98
N PRO A 35 2.82 -11.85 -2.20
CA PRO A 35 2.61 -10.98 -3.36
C PRO A 35 1.18 -11.04 -3.93
N THR A 36 0.29 -11.86 -3.37
CA THR A 36 -1.13 -11.92 -3.78
C THR A 36 -2.01 -10.93 -3.04
N VAL A 37 -1.49 -10.22 -2.03
CA VAL A 37 -2.21 -9.15 -1.32
C VAL A 37 -2.30 -7.91 -2.21
N VAL A 38 -3.52 -7.39 -2.40
CA VAL A 38 -3.73 -6.15 -3.16
C VAL A 38 -3.34 -4.95 -2.29
N VAL A 39 -2.71 -3.93 -2.88
CA VAL A 39 -2.29 -2.72 -2.16
C VAL A 39 -2.81 -1.50 -2.90
N GLU A 40 -3.49 -0.61 -2.19
CA GLU A 40 -3.93 0.71 -2.65
C GLU A 40 -3.82 1.69 -1.48
N LEU A 41 -2.60 2.12 -1.16
CA LEU A 41 -2.35 3.01 -0.02
C LEU A 41 -3.10 4.33 -0.21
N ARG A 42 -4.18 4.55 0.55
CA ARG A 42 -5.13 5.66 0.34
C ARG A 42 -4.50 7.03 0.63
N TYR A 43 -3.52 7.07 1.53
CA TYR A 43 -2.71 8.26 1.80
C TYR A 43 -1.59 8.51 0.76
N ALA A 44 -1.33 7.60 -0.19
CA ALA A 44 -0.47 7.87 -1.36
C ALA A 44 -1.25 8.44 -2.56
N GLY A 45 -2.58 8.47 -2.49
CA GLY A 45 -3.46 9.06 -3.51
C GLY A 45 -4.36 10.16 -2.95
N MET A 46 -5.48 10.44 -3.63
CA MET A 46 -6.48 11.45 -3.21
C MET A 46 -7.70 10.83 -2.50
N ARG A 47 -7.80 9.50 -2.39
CA ARG A 47 -8.94 8.77 -1.80
C ARG A 47 -8.87 8.70 -0.26
N ASN A 48 -8.63 9.83 0.39
CA ASN A 48 -8.48 10.01 1.84
C ASN A 48 -9.08 11.37 2.30
N ILE A 49 -9.22 11.59 3.62
CA ILE A 49 -9.86 12.80 4.17
C ILE A 49 -9.15 14.13 3.86
N ALA A 50 -7.82 14.12 3.66
CA ALA A 50 -7.08 15.32 3.25
C ALA A 50 -7.31 15.65 1.76
N GLN A 51 -7.78 14.69 0.96
CA GLN A 51 -8.03 14.77 -0.48
C GLN A 51 -6.77 15.00 -1.36
N PHE A 52 -5.58 14.87 -0.78
CA PHE A 52 -4.29 14.88 -1.50
C PHE A 52 -3.32 13.83 -0.90
N PRO A 53 -2.22 13.48 -1.59
CA PRO A 53 -1.25 12.51 -1.07
C PRO A 53 -0.48 13.03 0.16
N LEU A 54 -0.50 12.26 1.25
CA LEU A 54 0.31 12.48 2.45
C LEU A 54 1.60 11.63 2.45
N TYR A 55 1.67 10.59 1.64
CA TYR A 55 2.82 9.69 1.51
C TYR A 55 3.72 10.08 0.32
N PRO A 56 5.03 9.77 0.38
CA PRO A 56 5.90 9.85 -0.79
C PRO A 56 5.37 8.98 -1.95
N PRO A 57 5.64 9.36 -3.21
CA PRO A 57 5.42 8.49 -4.36
C PRO A 57 6.09 7.13 -4.18
N ASP A 58 5.47 6.10 -4.76
CA ASP A 58 5.96 4.71 -4.79
C ASP A 58 6.26 4.06 -3.43
N MET A 59 5.79 4.65 -2.32
CA MET A 59 5.96 4.09 -0.98
C MET A 59 5.30 2.69 -0.88
N PRO A 60 6.06 1.63 -0.51
CA PRO A 60 5.51 0.29 -0.35
C PRO A 60 4.65 0.15 0.93
N ALA A 61 3.81 -0.89 0.97
CA ALA A 61 2.97 -1.22 2.13
C ALA A 61 3.80 -1.84 3.26
N LEU A 62 4.62 -1.02 3.90
CA LEU A 62 5.55 -1.43 4.95
C LEU A 62 4.83 -1.82 6.25
N VAL A 63 5.20 -2.96 6.86
CA VAL A 63 4.83 -3.33 8.24
C VAL A 63 5.99 -4.11 8.89
N ARG A 64 5.94 -4.36 10.21
CA ARG A 64 6.96 -5.21 10.84
C ARG A 64 6.91 -6.66 10.29
N PRO A 65 8.03 -7.40 10.19
CA PRO A 65 8.06 -8.74 9.59
C PRO A 65 7.00 -9.72 10.15
N THR A 66 6.84 -9.76 11.48
CA THR A 66 5.80 -10.57 12.14
C THR A 66 4.38 -10.19 11.70
N VAL A 67 4.13 -8.90 11.48
CA VAL A 67 2.84 -8.35 11.06
C VAL A 67 2.57 -8.68 9.60
N ALA A 68 3.58 -8.65 8.73
CA ALA A 68 3.47 -9.13 7.35
C ALA A 68 3.09 -10.62 7.30
N HIS A 69 3.70 -11.46 8.16
CA HIS A 69 3.28 -12.86 8.31
C HIS A 69 1.84 -13.00 8.83
N ARG A 70 1.37 -12.14 9.74
CA ARG A 70 -0.06 -12.11 10.14
C ARG A 70 -0.96 -11.77 8.94
N VAL A 71 -0.61 -10.77 8.13
CA VAL A 71 -1.37 -10.43 6.90
C VAL A 71 -1.42 -11.61 5.93
N ALA A 72 -0.31 -12.32 5.72
CA ALA A 72 -0.25 -13.52 4.88
C ALA A 72 -1.15 -14.67 5.42
N VAL A 73 -1.27 -14.85 6.74
CA VAL A 73 -2.21 -15.82 7.34
C VAL A 73 -3.67 -15.43 7.07
N ALA A 74 -4.03 -14.16 7.20
CA ALA A 74 -5.38 -13.67 6.89
C ALA A 74 -5.70 -13.80 5.39
N GLN A 75 -4.75 -13.46 4.52
CA GLN A 75 -4.83 -13.63 3.08
C GLN A 75 -5.02 -15.11 2.69
N GLY A 76 -4.21 -16.02 3.23
CA GLY A 76 -4.34 -17.46 3.00
C GLY A 76 -5.71 -18.02 3.41
N TYR A 77 -6.24 -17.57 4.56
CA TYR A 77 -7.59 -17.94 5.01
C TYR A 77 -8.69 -17.45 4.04
N LEU A 78 -8.57 -16.23 3.49
CA LEU A 78 -9.54 -15.67 2.55
C LEU A 78 -9.44 -16.29 1.16
N ARG A 79 -8.23 -16.58 0.67
CA ARG A 79 -7.99 -17.20 -0.65
C ARG A 79 -8.64 -18.57 -0.78
N GLN A 80 -8.59 -19.39 0.29
CA GLN A 80 -9.32 -20.67 0.39
C GLN A 80 -10.85 -20.53 0.23
N ARG A 81 -11.40 -19.32 0.32
CA ARG A 81 -12.84 -19.01 0.31
C ARG A 81 -13.24 -18.15 -0.89
N GLY A 82 -12.33 -17.91 -1.85
CA GLY A 82 -12.60 -17.11 -3.06
C GLY A 82 -12.53 -15.59 -2.85
N TYR A 83 -11.81 -15.13 -1.82
CA TYR A 83 -11.62 -13.72 -1.48
C TYR A 83 -10.13 -13.39 -1.29
N GLY A 84 -9.80 -12.10 -1.12
CA GLY A 84 -8.49 -11.64 -0.68
C GLY A 84 -8.58 -10.39 0.20
N LEU A 85 -7.43 -9.94 0.69
CA LEU A 85 -7.25 -8.63 1.29
C LEU A 85 -6.85 -7.60 0.23
N LYS A 86 -7.37 -6.38 0.41
CA LYS A 86 -6.70 -5.16 -0.06
C LYS A 86 -6.29 -4.31 1.15
N ILE A 87 -5.05 -3.83 1.15
CA ILE A 87 -4.51 -2.92 2.16
C ILE A 87 -4.69 -1.47 1.69
N TRP A 88 -5.34 -0.67 2.52
CA TRP A 88 -5.57 0.76 2.34
C TRP A 88 -4.60 1.62 3.16
N ASP A 89 -4.11 1.12 4.30
CA ASP A 89 -2.95 1.69 4.99
C ASP A 89 -2.12 0.63 5.74
N ALA A 90 -0.84 0.94 5.95
CA ALA A 90 0.16 0.11 6.61
C ALA A 90 0.98 0.99 7.58
N TYR A 91 2.31 0.95 7.55
CA TYR A 91 3.15 1.90 8.28
C TYR A 91 2.90 3.34 7.79
N ARG A 92 2.54 4.21 8.74
CA ARG A 92 2.28 5.64 8.52
C ARG A 92 3.49 6.44 9.00
N PRO A 93 4.24 7.15 8.11
CA PRO A 93 5.32 8.03 8.54
C PRO A 93 4.80 9.11 9.50
N LYS A 94 5.58 9.50 10.52
CA LYS A 94 5.12 10.51 11.49
C LYS A 94 4.73 11.83 10.83
N SER A 95 5.48 12.28 9.83
CA SER A 95 5.16 13.48 9.04
C SER A 95 3.81 13.41 8.32
N ALA A 96 3.39 12.22 7.85
CA ALA A 96 2.08 12.00 7.27
C ALA A 96 0.98 11.93 8.34
N HIS A 97 1.28 11.33 9.50
CA HIS A 97 0.38 11.30 10.65
C HIS A 97 0.10 12.70 11.22
N ASP A 98 1.15 13.53 11.34
CA ASP A 98 1.09 14.90 11.84
C ASP A 98 0.25 15.79 10.90
N GLN A 99 0.40 15.62 9.58
CA GLN A 99 -0.46 16.26 8.59
C GLN A 99 -1.91 15.76 8.70
N LEU A 100 -2.14 14.44 8.72
CA LEU A 100 -3.49 13.87 8.83
C LEU A 100 -4.26 14.41 10.04
N TRP A 101 -3.59 14.60 11.18
CA TRP A 101 -4.16 15.21 12.38
C TRP A 101 -4.55 16.68 12.19
N GLN A 102 -3.75 17.46 11.45
CA GLN A 102 -4.11 18.85 11.10
C GLN A 102 -5.36 18.89 10.20
N PHE A 103 -5.48 17.95 9.24
CA PHE A 103 -6.63 17.89 8.33
C PHE A 103 -7.88 17.22 8.93
N SER A 104 -7.77 16.42 9.99
CA SER A 104 -8.92 15.82 10.70
C SER A 104 -9.70 16.83 11.57
N ARG A 105 -9.16 18.04 11.77
CA ARG A 105 -9.79 19.16 12.50
C ARG A 105 -10.20 18.82 13.94
N ASN A 106 -9.30 18.21 14.70
CA ASN A 106 -9.52 17.79 16.09
C ASN A 106 -10.72 16.84 16.27
N ASN A 107 -10.94 15.92 15.34
CA ASN A 107 -11.91 14.83 15.53
C ASN A 107 -11.29 13.69 16.37
N ASP A 108 -12.11 13.02 17.20
CA ASP A 108 -11.66 11.96 18.13
C ASP A 108 -11.29 10.62 17.43
N TYR A 109 -11.21 10.59 16.10
CA TYR A 109 -11.00 9.38 15.32
C TYR A 109 -9.52 9.21 14.94
N VAL A 110 -8.87 10.29 14.48
CA VAL A 110 -7.41 10.29 14.26
C VAL A 110 -6.72 10.42 15.62
N ALA A 111 -5.71 9.59 15.89
CA ALA A 111 -4.93 9.71 17.12
C ALA A 111 -4.18 11.06 17.18
N ASN A 112 -4.26 11.78 18.29
CA ASN A 112 -3.47 12.98 18.53
C ASN A 112 -1.96 12.63 18.62
N PRO A 113 -1.07 13.23 17.80
CA PRO A 113 0.36 12.98 17.86
C PRO A 113 1.05 13.38 19.17
N ALA A 114 0.40 14.19 20.01
CA ALA A 114 0.88 14.53 21.36
C ALA A 114 0.51 13.49 22.43
N ASP A 115 -0.47 12.61 22.18
CA ASP A 115 -1.02 11.71 23.20
C ASP A 115 -0.21 10.41 23.33
N GLY A 116 0.93 10.51 24.01
CA GLY A 116 1.69 9.42 24.62
C GLY A 116 2.31 8.41 23.65
N ARG A 117 1.49 7.59 22.99
CA ARG A 117 1.92 6.55 22.03
C ARG A 117 1.64 6.89 20.56
N GLY A 118 0.76 7.86 20.27
CA GLY A 118 0.32 8.19 18.91
C GLY A 118 -0.40 7.05 18.17
N SER A 119 -0.54 7.16 16.85
CA SER A 119 -1.10 6.09 16.01
C SER A 119 -0.16 4.87 15.92
N LEU A 120 -0.74 3.67 16.09
CA LEU A 120 -0.02 2.39 15.98
C LEU A 120 0.39 2.04 14.54
N HIS A 121 -0.08 2.79 13.54
CA HIS A 121 0.52 2.75 12.20
C HIS A 121 1.96 3.26 12.20
N THR A 122 2.30 4.25 13.05
CA THR A 122 3.69 4.74 13.17
C THR A 122 4.63 3.73 13.87
N TRP A 123 4.06 2.64 14.40
CA TRP A 123 4.79 1.52 15.01
C TRP A 123 4.91 0.30 14.07
N GLY A 124 4.27 0.34 12.89
CA GLY A 124 4.27 -0.77 11.92
C GLY A 124 3.48 -2.01 12.35
N VAL A 125 2.56 -1.86 13.32
CA VAL A 125 1.77 -2.96 13.95
C VAL A 125 0.26 -2.86 13.73
N ALA A 126 -0.17 -1.92 12.90
CA ALA A 126 -1.54 -1.75 12.45
C ALA A 126 -1.62 -1.76 10.92
N VAL A 127 -2.75 -2.21 10.38
CA VAL A 127 -3.12 -2.12 8.96
C VAL A 127 -4.59 -1.72 8.83
N ASP A 128 -4.88 -0.88 7.85
CA ASP A 128 -6.25 -0.59 7.42
C ASP A 128 -6.53 -1.44 6.17
N ALA A 129 -7.56 -2.29 6.23
CA ALA A 129 -7.80 -3.34 5.24
C ALA A 129 -9.27 -3.45 4.84
N THR A 130 -9.49 -3.84 3.57
CA THR A 130 -10.80 -4.22 3.03
C THR A 130 -10.75 -5.61 2.40
N LEU A 131 -11.93 -6.12 2.04
CA LEU A 131 -12.10 -7.41 1.38
C LEU A 131 -12.16 -7.20 -0.15
N VAL A 132 -11.50 -8.07 -0.91
CA VAL A 132 -11.66 -8.20 -2.38
C VAL A 132 -12.20 -9.57 -2.75
N ASP A 133 -12.79 -9.68 -3.94
CA ASP A 133 -13.15 -10.97 -4.54
C ASP A 133 -11.94 -11.68 -5.19
N LYS A 134 -12.21 -12.80 -5.90
CA LYS A 134 -11.19 -13.59 -6.60
C LYS A 134 -10.47 -12.85 -7.74
N ASP A 135 -11.05 -11.77 -8.26
CA ASP A 135 -10.53 -10.99 -9.38
C ASP A 135 -9.87 -9.68 -8.91
N GLY A 136 -9.89 -9.40 -7.59
CA GLY A 136 -9.29 -8.23 -6.97
C GLY A 136 -10.22 -7.02 -6.85
N ALA A 137 -11.51 -7.15 -7.19
CA ALA A 137 -12.47 -6.06 -7.07
C ALA A 137 -12.87 -5.81 -5.59
N GLU A 138 -13.03 -4.54 -5.19
CA GLU A 138 -13.43 -4.19 -3.82
C GLU A 138 -14.83 -4.71 -3.51
N MET A 139 -14.96 -5.47 -2.42
CA MET A 139 -16.24 -5.95 -1.93
C MET A 139 -16.99 -4.83 -1.21
N GLU A 140 -18.32 -4.91 -1.24
CA GLU A 140 -19.20 -3.92 -0.58
C GLU A 140 -19.08 -4.00 0.95
N MET A 141 -18.67 -2.89 1.57
CA MET A 141 -18.44 -2.72 3.01
C MET A 141 -19.30 -1.55 3.56
N PRO A 142 -19.36 -1.30 4.88
CA PRO A 142 -20.27 -0.31 5.47
C PRO A 142 -20.11 1.12 4.97
N THR A 143 -18.88 1.48 4.58
CA THR A 143 -18.44 2.81 4.14
C THR A 143 -17.23 2.66 3.20
N ASP A 144 -16.77 3.74 2.57
CA ASP A 144 -15.35 3.82 2.13
C ASP A 144 -14.45 4.20 3.34
N PHE A 145 -13.15 4.28 3.11
CA PHE A 145 -12.09 4.68 4.05
C PHE A 145 -12.26 6.13 4.59
N ASP A 146 -11.62 6.44 5.73
CA ASP A 146 -11.71 7.72 6.48
C ASP A 146 -13.15 8.21 6.78
N ASN A 147 -14.16 7.32 6.71
CA ASN A 147 -15.56 7.71 6.92
C ASN A 147 -15.91 7.77 8.41
N PHE A 148 -15.67 8.90 9.06
CA PHE A 148 -15.84 9.06 10.51
C PHE A 148 -17.31 9.26 10.95
N THR A 149 -18.17 8.28 10.63
CA THR A 149 -19.60 8.25 10.98
C THR A 149 -19.98 6.98 11.76
N PRO A 150 -21.16 6.93 12.41
CA PRO A 150 -21.63 5.71 13.10
C PRO A 150 -21.78 4.47 12.21
N ALA A 151 -21.79 4.62 10.88
CA ALA A 151 -21.79 3.50 9.94
C ALA A 151 -20.44 2.78 9.86
N ALA A 152 -19.34 3.46 10.19
CA ALA A 152 -17.98 2.91 10.13
C ALA A 152 -17.59 2.07 11.36
N MET A 153 -18.42 2.05 12.42
CA MET A 153 -18.14 1.26 13.63
C MET A 153 -17.91 -0.22 13.32
N LEU A 154 -16.98 -0.83 14.07
CA LEU A 154 -16.57 -2.24 13.92
C LEU A 154 -17.74 -3.22 13.83
N TYR A 155 -18.79 -3.01 14.64
CA TYR A 155 -19.99 -3.83 14.61
C TYR A 155 -21.05 -3.20 13.71
N TYR A 156 -21.15 -3.68 12.47
CA TYR A 156 -22.11 -3.20 11.47
C TYR A 156 -23.57 -3.40 11.90
N LYS A 157 -24.26 -2.29 12.18
CA LYS A 157 -25.68 -2.25 12.61
C LYS A 157 -26.70 -2.06 11.48
N GLY A 158 -26.25 -1.86 10.23
CA GLY A 158 -27.16 -1.64 9.11
C GLY A 158 -27.91 -2.92 8.66
N ALA A 159 -28.88 -2.74 7.76
CA ALA A 159 -29.77 -3.81 7.30
C ALA A 159 -29.19 -4.68 6.16
N ASN A 160 -28.09 -4.28 5.53
CA ASN A 160 -27.57 -4.98 4.35
C ASN A 160 -26.76 -6.23 4.74
N ASP A 161 -27.33 -7.42 4.49
CA ASP A 161 -26.69 -8.68 4.85
C ASP A 161 -25.50 -9.09 3.95
N LYS A 162 -25.36 -8.51 2.74
CA LYS A 162 -24.13 -8.67 1.95
C LYS A 162 -22.96 -7.98 2.65
N VAL A 163 -23.16 -6.73 3.05
CA VAL A 163 -22.19 -5.97 3.88
C VAL A 163 -21.91 -6.69 5.19
N ARG A 164 -22.95 -7.14 5.93
CA ARG A 164 -22.79 -7.88 7.19
C ARG A 164 -21.91 -9.12 7.04
N ARG A 165 -22.11 -9.91 5.98
CA ARG A 165 -21.29 -11.10 5.68
C ARG A 165 -19.85 -10.72 5.28
N ASN A 166 -19.64 -9.62 4.57
CA ASN A 166 -18.30 -9.18 4.16
C ASN A 166 -17.47 -8.67 5.35
N VAL A 167 -18.07 -7.84 6.21
CA VAL A 167 -17.49 -7.40 7.50
C VAL A 167 -17.10 -8.61 8.36
N HIS A 168 -18.00 -9.59 8.50
CA HIS A 168 -17.73 -10.80 9.28
C HIS A 168 -16.60 -11.67 8.69
N ARG A 169 -16.49 -11.80 7.35
CA ARG A 169 -15.38 -12.50 6.69
C ARG A 169 -14.04 -11.85 6.99
N LEU A 170 -13.94 -10.54 6.79
CA LEU A 170 -12.72 -9.75 7.05
C LEU A 170 -12.31 -9.86 8.52
N GLN A 171 -13.25 -9.62 9.44
CA GLN A 171 -12.98 -9.70 10.88
C GLN A 171 -12.57 -11.10 11.31
N SER A 172 -13.17 -12.16 10.75
CA SER A 172 -12.76 -13.54 11.06
C SER A 172 -11.34 -13.83 10.59
N ALA A 173 -10.98 -13.44 9.36
CA ALA A 173 -9.63 -13.62 8.82
C ALA A 173 -8.57 -12.90 9.66
N MET A 174 -8.82 -11.63 9.97
CA MET A 174 -7.90 -10.80 10.78
C MET A 174 -7.83 -11.32 12.23
N ALA A 175 -8.95 -11.76 12.82
CA ALA A 175 -8.95 -12.34 14.17
C ALA A 175 -8.14 -13.65 14.26
N ILE A 176 -8.23 -14.51 13.24
CA ILE A 176 -7.48 -15.77 13.10
C ILE A 176 -5.98 -15.50 12.93
N ALA A 177 -5.60 -14.50 12.13
CA ALA A 177 -4.22 -14.02 12.01
C ALA A 177 -3.66 -13.36 13.28
N GLY A 178 -4.49 -13.15 14.30
CA GLY A 178 -4.08 -12.58 15.58
C GLY A 178 -4.10 -11.04 15.61
N PHE A 179 -4.91 -10.40 14.77
CA PHE A 179 -5.29 -8.99 14.94
C PHE A 179 -6.55 -8.83 15.80
N TYR A 180 -6.81 -7.61 16.27
CA TYR A 180 -8.11 -7.14 16.77
C TYR A 180 -8.48 -5.82 16.08
N GLY A 181 -9.78 -5.53 15.98
CA GLY A 181 -10.28 -4.33 15.30
C GLY A 181 -10.51 -3.14 16.24
N LEU A 182 -10.43 -1.92 15.72
CA LEU A 182 -10.76 -0.69 16.46
C LEU A 182 -12.27 -0.44 16.47
N ARG A 183 -12.86 -0.15 17.64
CA ARG A 183 -14.32 0.00 17.85
C ARG A 183 -15.00 0.98 16.86
N THR A 184 -14.31 2.06 16.49
CA THR A 184 -14.82 3.13 15.63
C THR A 184 -14.67 2.86 14.13
N GLU A 185 -13.86 1.87 13.72
CA GLU A 185 -13.39 1.71 12.35
C GLU A 185 -13.35 0.23 11.95
N TRP A 186 -14.26 -0.19 11.07
CA TRP A 186 -14.37 -1.60 10.65
C TRP A 186 -13.16 -2.10 9.85
N TRP A 187 -12.41 -1.18 9.22
CA TRP A 187 -11.24 -1.46 8.38
C TRP A 187 -9.94 -1.61 9.18
N HIS A 188 -9.87 -1.09 10.40
CA HIS A 188 -8.62 -0.92 11.14
C HIS A 188 -8.31 -2.12 12.03
N PHE A 189 -7.12 -2.70 11.87
CA PHE A 189 -6.69 -3.90 12.58
C PHE A 189 -5.28 -3.77 13.19
N VAL A 190 -5.18 -4.04 14.49
CA VAL A 190 -3.93 -3.98 15.27
C VAL A 190 -3.50 -5.39 15.69
N ALA A 191 -2.21 -5.71 15.63
CA ALA A 191 -1.69 -6.98 16.12
C ALA A 191 -1.95 -7.15 17.64
N LYS A 192 -2.49 -8.29 18.08
CA LYS A 192 -2.87 -8.53 19.50
C LYS A 192 -1.69 -8.44 20.49
N ASP A 193 -0.48 -8.57 19.98
CA ASP A 193 0.80 -8.53 20.67
C ASP A 193 1.52 -7.18 20.56
N TRP A 194 0.88 -6.10 20.05
CA TRP A 194 1.54 -4.82 19.76
C TRP A 194 2.37 -4.22 20.91
N GLN A 195 2.05 -4.53 22.17
CA GLN A 195 2.80 -4.08 23.36
C GLN A 195 4.19 -4.70 23.49
N THR A 196 4.52 -5.79 22.78
CA THR A 196 5.86 -6.40 22.80
C THR A 196 6.84 -5.70 21.85
N TYR A 197 6.35 -4.81 20.99
CA TYR A 197 7.14 -4.09 20.00
C TYR A 197 7.62 -2.75 20.55
N ARG A 198 8.77 -2.29 20.05
CA ARG A 198 9.30 -0.95 20.33
C ARG A 198 8.73 0.08 19.34
N THR A 199 8.84 1.36 19.67
CA THR A 199 8.64 2.44 18.70
C THR A 199 9.69 2.35 17.58
N ILE A 200 9.29 2.70 16.35
CA ILE A 200 10.20 2.72 15.19
C ILE A 200 11.06 3.99 15.26
N THR A 201 12.38 3.82 15.27
CA THR A 201 13.32 4.94 15.09
C THR A 201 13.45 5.25 13.60
N GLN A 202 13.04 6.47 13.20
CA GLN A 202 12.98 6.89 11.79
C GLN A 202 14.32 6.80 11.03
N SER A 203 15.44 6.69 11.76
CA SER A 203 16.81 6.59 11.26
C SER A 203 17.09 5.42 10.30
N ILE A 204 16.19 4.43 10.19
CA ILE A 204 16.45 3.16 9.47
C ILE A 204 15.41 2.88 8.36
N ILE A 205 14.61 3.88 7.95
CA ILE A 205 13.87 3.79 6.67
C ILE A 205 14.83 4.17 5.55
N VAL A 206 15.64 3.21 5.12
CA VAL A 206 16.49 3.33 3.94
C VAL A 206 15.59 3.23 2.70
N PRO A 207 15.36 4.31 1.92
CA PRO A 207 14.69 4.18 0.64
C PRO A 207 15.55 3.29 -0.28
N PRO A 208 14.96 2.50 -1.19
CA PRO A 208 15.74 1.65 -2.08
C PRO A 208 16.71 2.49 -2.90
N GLN A 209 18.00 2.40 -2.57
CA GLN A 209 19.06 3.09 -3.28
C GLN A 209 19.06 2.60 -4.72
N ALA A 210 18.71 3.48 -5.66
CA ALA A 210 18.88 3.20 -7.07
C ALA A 210 20.38 2.99 -7.32
N VAL A 211 20.77 1.75 -7.63
CA VAL A 211 22.13 1.38 -8.02
C VAL A 211 22.44 1.93 -9.41
N ALA A 212 22.59 3.25 -9.48
CA ALA A 212 23.06 3.97 -10.65
C ALA A 212 24.45 3.45 -11.01
N GLY A 213 24.55 2.76 -12.14
CA GLY A 213 25.79 2.15 -12.59
C GLY A 213 26.89 3.19 -12.78
N SER A 214 28.07 2.95 -12.20
CA SER A 214 29.24 3.80 -12.42
C SER A 214 29.79 3.59 -13.82
N THR A 215 29.42 4.48 -14.75
CA THR A 215 30.07 4.62 -16.06
C THR A 215 30.52 6.06 -16.25
N LEU A 216 31.84 6.26 -16.24
CA LEU A 216 32.47 7.55 -16.48
C LEU A 216 32.20 8.03 -17.91
N SER A 217 31.86 9.32 -18.05
CA SER A 217 31.83 10.01 -19.34
C SER A 217 33.24 10.36 -19.79
N PRO A 218 33.49 10.45 -21.10
CA PRO A 218 34.03 11.70 -21.62
C PRO A 218 33.29 12.23 -22.87
N ALA A 219 33.27 13.56 -23.01
CA ALA A 219 32.97 14.28 -24.25
C ALA A 219 34.25 14.32 -25.15
N VAL A 220 34.31 14.87 -26.38
CA VAL A 220 33.51 15.88 -27.13
C VAL A 220 33.54 15.51 -28.63
N GLY A 221 32.57 15.98 -29.44
CA GLY A 221 32.70 15.99 -30.91
C GLY A 221 31.60 16.80 -31.64
N GLU A 222 31.98 17.83 -32.38
CA GLU A 222 31.08 18.69 -33.20
C GLU A 222 31.03 18.27 -34.68
N SER A 223 29.92 18.53 -35.38
CA SER A 223 29.85 18.77 -36.85
C SER A 223 28.46 19.25 -37.32
N THR A 224 28.39 19.94 -38.46
CA THR A 224 27.20 20.61 -39.04
C THR A 224 27.22 20.53 -40.59
N VAL A 225 26.18 20.87 -41.39
CA VAL A 225 24.88 21.50 -41.13
C VAL A 225 23.70 20.50 -41.24
N VAL A 226 22.76 20.41 -42.19
CA VAL A 226 22.40 21.11 -43.47
C VAL A 226 20.85 21.19 -43.55
N ILE A 227 20.28 22.12 -44.34
CA ILE A 227 18.88 22.60 -44.19
C ILE A 227 18.02 22.46 -45.48
N SER A 228 16.77 21.96 -45.33
CA SER A 228 15.59 22.15 -46.21
C SER A 228 15.58 21.50 -47.63
N PRO A 229 14.43 21.45 -48.36
CA PRO A 229 13.08 21.99 -48.05
C PRO A 229 11.88 20.99 -48.13
N VAL A 230 10.70 21.51 -47.77
CA VAL A 230 9.37 20.84 -47.77
C VAL A 230 8.50 21.29 -48.97
N PRO A 231 7.66 20.41 -49.57
CA PRO A 231 6.44 20.81 -50.29
C PRO A 231 5.13 20.52 -49.52
N LYS A 232 4.02 21.19 -49.90
CA LYS A 232 2.79 21.33 -49.09
C LYS A 232 1.55 20.65 -49.70
N THR A 233 0.62 20.19 -48.84
CA THR A 233 -0.86 20.12 -49.00
C THR A 233 -1.44 19.87 -47.59
N VAL A 234 -2.34 20.64 -46.96
CA VAL A 234 -3.49 21.50 -47.37
C VAL A 234 -4.71 20.72 -47.87
N ALA A 235 -5.68 20.46 -46.96
CA ALA A 235 -7.07 20.11 -47.28
C ALA A 235 -8.02 20.24 -46.07
N THR A 236 -8.75 21.36 -45.97
CA THR A 236 -10.01 21.61 -45.22
C THR A 236 -10.57 22.97 -45.73
N PRO A 237 -11.85 23.35 -45.54
CA PRO A 237 -12.92 22.72 -44.71
C PRO A 237 -14.25 22.51 -45.47
N THR A 238 -15.27 21.96 -44.79
CA THR A 238 -16.64 22.53 -44.72
C THR A 238 -17.52 21.79 -43.69
N PRO A 239 -18.41 22.49 -42.95
CA PRO A 239 -19.46 21.85 -42.16
C PRO A 239 -20.76 21.67 -42.97
N SER A 240 -21.70 20.87 -42.44
CA SER A 240 -23.09 20.80 -42.93
C SER A 240 -24.07 21.06 -41.78
N ASN A 241 -25.17 21.74 -42.08
CA ASN A 241 -26.24 22.14 -41.16
C ASN A 241 -27.58 22.21 -41.93
N ASN A 242 -28.69 22.45 -41.23
CA ASN A 242 -30.12 22.46 -41.65
C ASN A 242 -30.78 21.08 -41.51
N GLY A 243 -32.01 20.95 -40.97
CA GLY A 243 -32.92 21.91 -40.32
C GLY A 243 -33.96 21.11 -39.50
N SER A 244 -34.52 21.57 -38.37
CA SER A 244 -35.27 22.80 -38.05
C SER A 244 -36.73 22.81 -38.54
N GLY A 245 -37.68 22.79 -37.61
CA GLY A 245 -39.15 22.82 -37.82
C GLY A 245 -39.86 21.55 -37.31
N SER A 246 -41.02 21.60 -36.63
CA SER A 246 -41.77 22.76 -36.10
C SER A 246 -42.82 22.32 -35.04
N THR A 247 -43.17 23.22 -34.09
CA THR A 247 -44.49 23.46 -33.43
C THR A 247 -45.50 22.31 -33.16
N ALA A 248 -46.30 22.27 -32.07
CA ALA A 248 -46.45 23.10 -30.85
C ALA A 248 -47.52 22.47 -29.88
N THR A 249 -47.89 23.18 -28.80
CA THR A 249 -49.15 23.06 -27.98
C THR A 249 -49.37 21.76 -27.16
N ASP A 250 -49.47 21.83 -25.82
CA ASP A 250 -50.69 22.09 -24.98
C ASP A 250 -51.55 20.80 -24.82
N SER A 251 -52.02 20.32 -23.66
CA SER A 251 -52.49 20.92 -22.39
C SER A 251 -52.37 19.88 -21.23
N MET A 252 -52.09 20.25 -19.97
CA MET A 252 -53.00 20.68 -18.88
C MET A 252 -53.98 19.62 -18.29
N ARG A 253 -53.86 19.34 -16.97
CA ARG A 253 -54.76 18.58 -16.06
C ARG A 253 -55.00 17.08 -16.33
N ARG A 254 -54.58 16.24 -15.38
CA ARG A 254 -55.44 15.83 -14.25
C ARG A 254 -54.60 15.48 -13.01
#